data_AF-A0A2C6DRQ7-F1
#
_entry.id   AF-A0A2C6DRQ7-F1
#
_cell.length_a   1.000
_cell.length_b   1.000
_cell.length_c   1.000
_cell.angle_alpha   90.00
_cell.angle_beta   90.00
_cell.angle_gamma   90.00
#
_symmetry.space_group_name_H-M   'P 1'
#
loop_
_entity.id
_entity.type
_entity.pdbx_description
1 polymer ?
#
loop_
_entity_poly.entity_id
_entity_poly.type
_entity_poly.pdbx_seq_one_letter_code
_entity_poly.pdbx_strand_id
1 'polypeptide(L)' 'MLADLAVDEDYQKQGIGKQLIRETQKRIKDSCRIVLLAAPNANDYYPALGFESNPRGGVLNTPL' A
#
# COMPACT_ATOMS: atom_id res chain seq x y z
N MET A 1 2.17 -8.74 -10.08
CA MET A 1 1.30 -7.63 -9.65
C MET A 1 0.81 -7.99 -8.26
N LEU A 2 1.15 -7.20 -7.23
CA LEU A 2 0.55 -7.35 -5.90
C LEU A 2 -0.86 -6.76 -6.03
N ALA A 3 -1.90 -7.60 -5.90
CA ALA A 3 -3.25 -7.21 -6.26
C ALA A 3 -3.87 -6.28 -5.21
N ASP A 4 -3.79 -6.63 -3.92
CA ASP A 4 -4.18 -5.77 -2.81
C ASP A 4 -3.42 -6.16 -1.54
N LEU A 5 -3.01 -5.17 -0.75
CA LEU A 5 -2.46 -5.37 0.59
C LEU A 5 -3.41 -4.76 1.62
N ALA A 6 -4.16 -5.61 2.31
CA ALA A 6 -5.11 -5.21 3.33
C ALA A 6 -4.78 -5.82 4.69
N VAL A 7 -5.14 -5.10 5.75
CA VAL A 7 -5.16 -5.61 7.12
C VAL A 7 -6.59 -5.44 7.62
N ASP A 8 -7.15 -6.52 8.13
CA ASP A 8 -8.47 -6.52 8.76
C ASP A 8 -8.58 -5.43 9.84
N GLU A 9 -9.72 -4.75 9.89
CA GLU A 9 -9.93 -3.57 10.74
C GLU A 9 -9.63 -3.83 12.21
N ASP A 10 -10.00 -5.01 12.72
CA ASP A 10 -9.77 -5.42 14.12
C ASP A 10 -8.28 -5.58 14.44
N TYR A 11 -7.45 -5.71 13.41
CA TYR A 11 -6.01 -5.95 13.50
C TYR A 11 -5.17 -4.77 13.00
N GLN A 12 -5.79 -3.67 12.59
CA GLN A 12 -5.09 -2.45 12.16
C GLN A 12 -4.34 -1.78 13.32
N LYS A 13 -3.40 -0.88 12.98
CA LYS A 13 -2.58 -0.11 13.94
C LYS A 13 -1.63 -0.93 14.82
N GLN A 14 -1.55 -2.25 14.62
CA GLN A 14 -0.62 -3.16 15.31
C GLN A 14 0.72 -3.36 14.55
N GLY A 15 0.94 -2.62 13.46
CA GLY A 15 2.16 -2.73 12.65
C GLY A 15 2.15 -3.86 11.61
N ILE A 16 1.06 -4.61 11.48
CA ILE A 16 0.93 -5.73 10.54
C ILE A 16 1.16 -5.28 9.09
N GLY A 17 0.54 -4.18 8.65
CA GLY A 17 0.71 -3.66 7.29
C GLY A 17 2.17 -3.37 6.94
N LYS A 18 2.91 -2.78 7.89
CA LYS A 18 4.35 -2.53 7.76
C LYS A 18 5.14 -3.84 7.64
N GLN A 19 4.76 -4.87 8.40
CA GLN A 19 5.43 -6.17 8.34
C GLN A 19 5.16 -6.87 7.01
N LEU A 20 3.94 -6.82 6.49
CA LEU A 20 3.59 -7.38 5.19
C LEU A 20 4.40 -6.72 4.05
N ILE A 21 4.59 -5.39 4.10
CA ILE A 21 5.44 -4.66 3.15
C ILE A 21 6.89 -5.17 3.23
N ARG A 22 7.44 -5.31 4.44
CA ARG A 22 8.82 -5.81 4.65
C ARG A 22 9.00 -7.24 4.12
N GLU A 23 8.08 -8.13 4.41
CA GLU A 23 8.15 -9.51 3.90
C GLU A 23 8.00 -9.56 2.38
N THR A 24 7.23 -8.66 1.79
CA THR A 24 7.15 -8.50 0.33
C THR A 24 8.49 -8.04 -0.24
N GLN A 25 9.12 -7.02 0.35
CA GLN A 25 10.44 -6.53 -0.08
C GLN A 25 11.52 -7.61 -0.04
N LYS A 26 11.51 -8.48 0.98
CA LYS A 26 12.47 -9.59 1.09
C LYS A 26 12.34 -10.64 -0.02
N ARG A 27 11.17 -10.76 -0.63
CA ARG A 27 10.82 -11.84 -1.58
C ARG A 27 10.86 -11.39 -3.03
N ILE A 28 10.93 -10.09 -3.29
CA ILE A 28 11.06 -9.53 -4.64
C ILE A 28 12.54 -9.26 -4.95
N LYS A 29 12.88 -9.23 -6.25
CA LYS A 29 14.23 -8.83 -6.69
C LYS A 29 14.36 -7.31 -6.54
N ASP A 30 15.59 -6.81 -6.36
CA ASP A 30 15.88 -5.37 -6.18
C ASP A 30 15.42 -4.49 -7.36
N SER A 31 15.25 -5.08 -8.55
CA SER A 31 14.72 -4.38 -9.73
C SER A 31 13.19 -4.22 -9.72
N CYS A 32 12.49 -4.84 -8.78
CA CYS A 32 11.04 -4.76 -8.65
C CYS A 32 10.64 -3.54 -7.81
N ARG A 33 9.63 -2.81 -8.27
CA ARG A 33 9.01 -1.73 -7.50
C ARG A 33 7.72 -2.19 -6.86
N ILE A 34 7.46 -1.68 -5.65
CA ILE A 34 6.17 -1.79 -4.98
C ILE A 34 5.41 -0.50 -5.24
N VAL A 35 4.23 -0.63 -5.85
CA VAL A 35 3.28 0.47 -6.04
C VAL A 35 2.05 0.16 -5.21
N LEU A 36 1.62 1.12 -4.39
CA LEU A 36 0.42 0.99 -3.56
C LEU A 36 -0.59 2.03 -4.03
N LEU A 37 -1.83 1.59 -4.21
CA LEU A 37 -2.98 2.47 -4.40
C LEU A 37 -3.61 2.68 -3.02
N ALA A 38 -3.32 3.83 -2.41
CA ALA A 38 -3.85 4.15 -1.10
C ALA A 38 -5.30 4.62 -1.22
N ALA A 39 -6.16 4.13 -0.33
CA ALA A 39 -7.44 4.78 -0.09
C ALA A 39 -7.21 6.17 0.53
N PRO A 40 -8.13 7.15 0.34
CA PRO A 40 -7.93 8.53 0.81
C PRO A 40 -7.60 8.65 2.31
N ASN A 41 -8.15 7.74 3.13
CA ASN A 41 -7.94 7.68 4.57
C ASN A 41 -6.54 7.16 4.98
N ALA A 42 -5.75 6.65 4.03
CA ALA A 42 -4.41 6.10 4.25
C ALA A 42 -3.30 6.94 3.59
N ASN A 43 -3.63 8.12 3.04
CA ASN A 43 -2.65 8.98 2.36
C ASN A 43 -1.49 9.42 3.27
N ASP A 44 -1.73 9.62 4.57
CA ASP A 44 -0.69 10.04 5.52
C ASP A 44 0.12 8.85 6.08
N TYR A 45 -0.37 7.62 5.90
CA TYR A 45 0.26 6.42 6.46
C TYR A 45 1.53 6.01 5.70
N TYR A 46 1.48 5.99 4.37
CA TYR A 46 2.58 5.50 3.53
C TYR A 46 3.80 6.42 3.43
N PRO A 47 3.66 7.77 3.43
CA PRO A 47 4.81 8.67 3.49
C PRO A 47 5.72 8.40 4.70
N ALA A 48 5.14 8.09 5.86
CA ALA A 48 5.89 7.73 7.06
C ALA A 48 6.68 6.41 6.93
N LEU A 49 6.38 5.60 5.92
CA LEU A 49 7.08 4.35 5.59
C LEU A 49 8.09 4.52 4.43
N GLY A 50 8.31 5.74 3.95
CA GLY A 50 9.24 6.03 2.86
C GLY A 50 8.66 5.84 1.45
N PHE A 51 7.33 5.72 1.32
CA PHE A 51 6.69 5.77 0.02
C PHE A 51 6.61 7.21 -0.46
N GLU A 52 6.95 7.42 -1.73
CA GLU A 52 6.73 8.69 -2.40
C GLU A 52 5.26 8.79 -2.82
N SER A 53 4.64 9.95 -2.56
CA SER A 53 3.29 10.21 -3.05
C SER A 53 3.33 10.27 -4.58
N ASN A 54 2.59 9.37 -5.22
CA ASN A 54 2.41 9.38 -6.66
C ASN A 54 1.03 9.99 -6.96
N PRO A 55 0.94 11.17 -7.62
CA PRO A 55 -0.33 11.83 -7.91
C PRO A 55 -1.21 11.06 -8.93
N ARG A 56 -0.75 9.94 -9.46
CA ARG A 56 -1.52 9.09 -10.37
C ARG A 56 -2.38 8.08 -9.59
N GLY A 57 -3.49 8.54 -9.02
CA GLY A 57 -4.61 7.69 -8.58
C GLY A 57 -5.92 8.49 -8.59
N GLY A 58 -7.02 8.07 -9.22
CA GLY A 58 -7.35 6.83 -9.93
C GLY A 58 -8.41 7.04 -11.03
N VAL A 59 -8.99 5.97 -11.58
CA VAL A 59 -10.09 6.03 -12.57
C VAL A 59 -11.20 5.04 -12.21
N LEU A 60 -12.39 5.57 -11.93
CA LEU A 60 -13.67 4.84 -11.94
C LEU A 60 -14.59 5.60 -12.92
N ASN A 61 -14.91 4.98 -14.07
CA ASN A 61 -15.71 5.60 -15.15
C ASN A 61 -17.19 5.21 -15.11
N THR A 62 -17.70 4.67 -14.00
CA THR A 62 -19.09 4.22 -13.87
C THR A 62 -19.60 4.35 -12.43
N PRO A 63 -20.90 4.61 -12.23
CA PRO A 63 -21.43 5.19 -11.01
C PRO A 63 -21.81 4.16 -9.94
N LEU A 64 -21.93 4.64 -8.69
CA LEU A 64 -22.82 4.09 -7.67
C LEU A 64 -24.21 4.71 -7.82
#